data_AF-A0A7S1TI68-F1
#
_entry.id   AF-A0A7S1TI68-F1
#
_cell.length_a   1.000
_cell.length_b   1.000
_cell.length_c   1.000
_cell.angle_alpha   90.00
_cell.angle_beta   90.00
_cell.angle_gamma   90.00
#
_symmetry.space_group_name_H-M   'P 1'
#
loop_
_entity.id
_entity.type
_entity.pdbx_description
1 polymer ?
#
loop_
_entity_poly.entity_id
_entity_poly.type
_entity_poly.pdbx_seq_one_letter_code
_entity_poly.pdbx_strand_id
1 'polypeptide(L)'
;MNTHAQVGFVCPGGAVIRHSRNSDCRSASRRRRCWARVEYDLVRVQYDRAQVRDEVTVHSARPPSSKTSRGAQPVVHLDGDVLHDRPQDVLWVTSATCAAMAAVVHLIPQTAMLPATISVASAYIAADFASGVYHWAVDNYGSRETPVFGEHIAAFQGHHASPWTIVSRGFFNNVSKACKPALPQL
;
A
#
# COMPACT_ATOMS: atom_id res chain seq x y z
N MET A 1 16.04 15.45 -43.99
CA MET A 1 16.86 14.45 -43.27
C MET A 1 16.73 14.75 -41.79
N ASN A 2 15.82 14.07 -41.10
CA ASN A 2 15.55 14.33 -39.67
C ASN A 2 16.25 13.25 -38.83
N THR A 3 17.34 13.63 -38.17
CA THR A 3 17.99 12.82 -37.14
C THR A 3 17.28 13.07 -35.81
N HIS A 4 16.45 12.12 -35.38
CA HIS A 4 15.95 12.10 -34.00
C HIS A 4 17.06 11.57 -33.08
N ALA A 5 17.52 12.42 -32.17
CA ALA A 5 18.30 11.99 -31.02
C ALA A 5 17.38 11.22 -30.07
N GLN A 6 17.65 9.93 -29.87
CA GLN A 6 17.05 9.16 -28.78
C GLN A 6 17.89 9.35 -27.53
N VAL A 7 17.29 9.95 -26.50
CA VAL A 7 17.83 9.95 -25.14
C VAL A 7 17.57 8.55 -24.57
N GLY A 8 18.61 7.73 -24.52
CA GLY A 8 18.56 6.40 -23.91
C GLY A 8 18.89 6.46 -22.42
N PHE A 9 17.98 5.98 -21.58
CA PHE A 9 18.25 5.68 -20.18
C PHE A 9 19.10 4.40 -20.11
N VAL A 10 20.30 4.49 -19.54
CA VAL A 10 21.18 3.34 -19.28
C VAL A 10 20.94 2.88 -17.85
N CYS A 11 20.30 1.72 -17.68
CA CYS A 11 20.32 1.01 -16.39
C CYS A 11 21.70 0.36 -16.19
N PRO A 12 22.28 0.37 -14.98
CA PRO A 12 23.51 -0.36 -14.70
C PRO A 12 23.16 -1.86 -14.66
N GLY A 13 23.39 -2.56 -15.78
CA GLY A 13 23.05 -3.99 -15.90
C GLY A 13 23.00 -4.58 -17.30
N GLY A 14 23.29 -3.82 -18.37
CA GLY A 14 23.64 -4.39 -19.68
C GLY A 14 22.58 -5.24 -20.39
N ALA A 15 21.30 -5.17 -20.03
CA ALA A 15 20.26 -5.95 -20.70
C ALA A 15 19.69 -5.20 -21.91
N VAL A 16 20.02 -5.70 -23.12
CA VAL A 16 19.42 -5.26 -24.39
C VAL A 16 18.10 -6.00 -24.60
N ILE A 17 16.98 -5.28 -24.64
CA ILE A 17 15.67 -5.86 -24.96
C ILE A 17 15.59 -6.12 -26.47
N ARG A 18 15.61 -7.39 -26.89
CA ARG A 18 15.19 -7.80 -28.25
C ARG A 18 13.73 -8.24 -28.23
N HIS A 19 12.87 -7.54 -28.97
CA HIS A 19 11.53 -8.02 -29.27
C HIS A 19 11.58 -9.16 -30.28
N SER A 20 11.27 -10.39 -29.84
CA SER A 20 10.91 -11.49 -30.73
C SER A 20 9.40 -11.47 -30.97
N ARG A 21 8.98 -11.20 -32.22
CA ARG A 21 7.58 -11.39 -32.63
C ARG A 21 7.41 -12.85 -33.03
N ASN A 22 6.75 -13.66 -32.19
CA ASN A 22 6.40 -15.01 -32.58
C ASN A 22 5.08 -15.00 -33.37
N SER A 23 5.18 -15.35 -34.65
CA SER A 23 4.09 -15.36 -35.61
C SER A 23 3.56 -16.79 -35.78
N ASP A 24 2.72 -17.27 -34.88
CA ASP A 24 1.99 -18.53 -35.10
C ASP A 24 0.57 -18.48 -34.51
N CYS A 25 -0.36 -18.04 -35.35
CA CYS A 25 -1.80 -18.20 -35.15
C CYS A 25 -2.44 -18.46 -36.51
N ARG A 26 -2.23 -19.64 -37.07
CA ARG A 26 -3.06 -20.16 -38.17
C ARG A 26 -3.39 -21.63 -37.89
N SER A 27 -4.69 -21.93 -37.97
CA SER A 27 -5.34 -23.25 -37.91
C SER A 27 -5.86 -23.75 -36.54
N ALA A 28 -6.91 -23.13 -36.01
CA ALA A 28 -7.90 -23.84 -35.19
C ALA A 28 -9.29 -23.19 -35.31
N SER A 29 -10.16 -23.82 -36.10
CA SER A 29 -11.54 -23.41 -36.40
C SER A 29 -12.55 -23.73 -35.29
N ARG A 30 -12.31 -23.29 -34.05
CA ARG A 30 -13.35 -23.29 -33.00
C ARG A 30 -13.22 -22.05 -32.14
N ARG A 31 -14.30 -21.23 -32.12
CA ARG A 31 -14.47 -20.06 -31.25
C ARG A 31 -14.36 -20.48 -29.77
N ARG A 32 -13.15 -20.49 -29.23
CA ARG A 32 -12.90 -20.36 -27.79
C ARG A 32 -12.17 -19.04 -27.61
N ARG A 33 -12.68 -18.18 -26.74
CA ARG A 33 -12.02 -16.93 -26.35
C ARG A 33 -10.66 -17.28 -25.77
N CYS A 34 -9.60 -17.08 -26.55
CA CYS A 34 -8.23 -17.08 -26.05
C CYS A 34 -8.08 -15.83 -25.19
N TRP A 35 -8.19 -16.00 -23.88
CA TRP A 35 -7.69 -15.01 -22.95
C TRP A 35 -6.17 -15.06 -23.03
N ALA A 36 -5.54 -13.99 -23.49
CA ALA A 36 -4.11 -13.82 -23.38
C ALA A 36 -3.75 -13.86 -21.90
N ARG A 37 -3.17 -14.97 -21.44
CA ARG A 37 -2.52 -15.04 -20.14
C ARG A 37 -1.24 -14.23 -20.27
N VAL A 38 -1.22 -13.04 -19.68
CA VAL A 38 0.03 -12.32 -19.44
C VAL A 38 0.75 -13.08 -18.33
N GLU A 39 1.69 -13.94 -18.71
CA GLU A 39 2.69 -14.47 -17.77
C GLU A 39 3.60 -13.32 -17.38
N TYR A 40 3.56 -12.95 -16.10
CA TYR A 40 4.62 -12.14 -15.52
C TYR A 40 5.77 -13.11 -15.24
N ASP A 41 6.86 -12.99 -16.01
CA ASP A 41 8.12 -13.63 -15.65
C ASP A 41 8.61 -13.02 -14.33
N LEU A 42 8.37 -13.75 -13.24
CA LEU A 42 9.03 -13.50 -11.97
C LEU A 42 10.53 -13.64 -12.20
N VAL A 43 11.24 -12.51 -12.23
CA VAL A 43 12.69 -12.48 -12.14
C VAL A 43 13.06 -13.11 -10.80
N ARG A 44 13.42 -14.40 -10.80
CA ARG A 44 14.09 -15.03 -9.67
C ARG A 44 15.43 -14.33 -9.49
N VAL A 45 15.55 -13.55 -8.42
CA VAL A 45 16.87 -13.21 -7.88
C VAL A 45 17.52 -14.53 -7.44
N GLN A 46 18.51 -14.96 -8.21
CA GLN A 46 19.24 -16.19 -7.99
C GLN A 46 20.24 -15.94 -6.86
N TYR A 47 19.87 -16.31 -5.63
CA TYR A 47 20.84 -16.40 -4.53
C TYR A 47 21.76 -17.59 -4.82
N ASP A 48 23.07 -17.32 -4.90
CA ASP A 48 24.08 -18.34 -5.14
C ASP A 48 24.09 -19.34 -3.98
N ARG A 49 23.80 -20.61 -4.32
CA ARG A 49 23.46 -21.70 -3.40
C ARG A 49 24.70 -22.54 -3.04
N ALA A 50 25.90 -21.99 -3.20
CA ALA A 50 27.14 -22.77 -3.14
C ALA A 50 27.73 -23.02 -1.73
N GLN A 51 27.16 -22.51 -0.63
CA GLN A 51 27.86 -22.56 0.67
C GLN A 51 27.20 -23.34 1.82
N VAL A 52 26.15 -24.11 1.62
CA VAL A 52 25.65 -25.01 2.68
C VAL A 52 25.32 -26.38 2.10
N ARG A 53 26.33 -27.26 2.09
CA ARG A 53 26.12 -28.71 2.05
C ARG A 53 25.64 -29.12 3.44
N ASP A 54 24.34 -29.28 3.59
CA ASP A 54 23.79 -30.31 4.47
C ASP A 54 22.61 -30.96 3.74
N GLU A 55 22.66 -32.29 3.71
CA GLU A 55 21.84 -33.18 2.92
C GLU A 55 20.42 -33.24 3.52
N VAL A 56 19.45 -32.58 2.87
CA VAL A 56 18.02 -32.73 3.22
C VAL A 56 17.31 -33.41 2.06
N THR A 57 17.02 -34.68 2.26
CA THR A 57 16.22 -35.54 1.38
C THR A 57 14.82 -34.95 1.21
N VAL A 58 14.53 -34.35 0.04
CA VAL A 58 13.21 -33.79 -0.27
C VAL A 58 12.28 -34.91 -0.72
N HIS A 59 11.44 -35.40 0.20
CA HIS A 59 10.27 -36.18 -0.19
C HIS A 59 9.30 -35.26 -0.95
N SER A 60 9.08 -35.60 -2.23
CA SER A 60 8.06 -34.99 -3.08
C SER A 60 6.67 -35.25 -2.50
N ALA A 61 6.15 -34.30 -1.74
CA ALA A 61 4.75 -34.24 -1.35
C ALA A 61 4.07 -33.11 -2.11
N ARG A 62 3.03 -33.47 -2.87
CA ARG A 62 2.12 -32.55 -3.56
C ARG A 62 1.58 -31.52 -2.55
N PRO A 63 1.63 -30.20 -2.82
CA PRO A 63 1.03 -29.23 -1.90
C PRO A 63 -0.47 -29.52 -1.80
N PRO A 64 -1.05 -29.58 -0.59
CA PRO A 64 -2.47 -29.84 -0.45
C PRO A 64 -3.25 -28.69 -1.10
N SER A 65 -4.15 -29.09 -1.99
CA SER A 65 -5.21 -28.29 -2.59
C SER A 65 -5.93 -27.46 -1.52
N SER A 66 -5.96 -26.14 -1.74
CA SER A 66 -6.96 -25.17 -1.29
C SER A 66 -7.89 -25.61 -0.15
N LYS A 67 -7.51 -25.28 1.08
CA LYS A 67 -8.50 -25.04 2.14
C LYS A 67 -8.79 -23.54 2.17
N THR A 68 -10.06 -23.22 1.96
CA THR A 68 -10.64 -21.91 2.19
C THR A 68 -10.26 -21.43 3.60
N SER A 69 -9.54 -20.32 3.72
CA SER A 69 -9.11 -19.80 5.03
C SER A 69 -10.30 -19.18 5.77
N ARG A 70 -11.09 -20.01 6.43
CA ARG A 70 -11.86 -19.54 7.59
C ARG A 70 -10.87 -19.12 8.67
N GLY A 71 -10.83 -17.82 8.99
CA GLY A 71 -10.19 -17.30 10.21
C GLY A 71 -8.67 -17.40 10.27
N ALA A 72 -7.96 -16.75 9.35
CA ALA A 72 -6.55 -16.43 9.61
C ALA A 72 -6.50 -15.55 10.87
N GLN A 73 -5.81 -16.00 11.91
CA GLN A 73 -5.66 -15.24 13.15
C GLN A 73 -5.02 -13.88 12.81
N PRO A 74 -5.52 -12.76 13.37
CA PRO A 74 -4.91 -11.45 13.18
C PRO A 74 -3.47 -11.46 13.70
N VAL A 75 -2.51 -11.39 12.76
CA VAL A 75 -1.08 -11.29 13.08
C VAL A 75 -0.74 -9.82 13.22
N VAL A 76 -0.28 -9.44 14.42
CA VAL A 76 0.17 -8.08 14.70
C VAL A 76 1.67 -8.02 14.43
N HIS A 77 2.08 -7.13 13.52
CA HIS A 77 3.49 -6.98 13.11
C HIS A 77 4.27 -5.96 13.94
N LEU A 78 3.59 -5.10 14.70
CA LEU A 78 4.23 -4.14 15.59
C LEU A 78 4.24 -4.64 17.03
N ASP A 79 5.43 -4.70 17.61
CA ASP A 79 5.58 -4.94 19.05
C ASP A 79 4.79 -3.90 19.87
N GLY A 80 3.96 -4.40 20.78
CA GLY A 80 3.12 -3.58 21.66
C GLY A 80 1.79 -3.10 21.04
N ASP A 81 1.50 -3.49 19.80
CA ASP A 81 0.23 -3.19 19.17
C ASP A 81 -0.86 -4.21 19.56
N VAL A 82 -2.10 -3.73 19.65
CA VAL A 82 -3.23 -4.47 20.22
C VAL A 82 -4.43 -4.42 19.30
N LEU A 83 -5.30 -5.42 19.40
CA LEU A 83 -6.51 -5.50 18.59
C LEU A 83 -7.72 -4.80 19.20
N HIS A 84 -7.72 -4.54 20.51
CA HIS A 84 -8.82 -3.86 21.18
C HIS A 84 -8.58 -2.35 21.26
N ASP A 85 -9.66 -1.59 21.47
CA ASP A 85 -9.58 -0.15 21.68
C ASP A 85 -8.94 0.16 23.03
N ARG A 86 -7.96 1.07 23.03
CA ARG A 86 -7.39 1.64 24.26
C ARG A 86 -8.01 3.00 24.56
N PRO A 87 -8.04 3.45 25.82
CA PRO A 87 -8.50 4.79 26.17
C PRO A 87 -7.76 5.89 25.38
N GLN A 88 -6.45 5.72 25.12
CA GLN A 88 -5.71 6.67 24.28
C GLN A 88 -6.20 6.70 22.82
N ASP A 89 -6.66 5.58 22.27
CA ASP A 89 -7.11 5.52 20.88
C ASP A 89 -8.42 6.31 20.73
N VAL A 90 -9.30 6.22 21.74
CA VAL A 90 -10.51 7.05 21.83
C VAL A 90 -10.14 8.53 21.93
N LEU A 91 -9.20 8.89 22.81
CA LEU A 91 -8.75 10.28 22.97
C LEU A 91 -8.23 10.87 21.67
N TRP A 92 -7.37 10.14 20.94
CA TRP A 92 -6.84 10.64 19.66
C TRP A 92 -7.94 10.93 18.64
N VAL A 93 -8.91 10.02 18.51
CA VAL A 93 -10.02 10.15 17.55
C VAL A 93 -10.96 11.29 17.95
N THR A 94 -11.34 11.37 19.22
CA THR A 94 -12.25 12.42 19.70
C THR A 94 -11.58 13.79 19.63
N SER A 95 -10.32 13.93 20.06
CA SER A 95 -9.57 15.18 19.95
C SER A 95 -9.43 15.65 18.50
N ALA A 96 -9.07 14.77 17.56
CA ALA A 96 -8.96 15.11 16.14
C ALA A 96 -10.30 15.58 15.56
N THR A 97 -11.38 14.86 15.90
CA THR A 97 -12.74 15.20 15.44
C THR A 97 -13.19 16.54 16.01
N CYS A 98 -12.99 16.78 17.31
CA CYS A 98 -13.35 18.04 17.96
C CYS A 98 -12.55 19.22 17.40
N ALA A 99 -11.24 19.05 17.16
CA ALA A 99 -10.40 20.09 16.56
C ALA A 99 -10.88 20.46 15.15
N ALA A 100 -11.13 19.46 14.30
CA ALA A 100 -11.66 19.67 12.95
C ALA A 100 -13.02 20.39 12.98
N MET A 101 -13.93 19.98 13.88
CA MET A 101 -15.24 20.63 14.04
C MET A 101 -15.12 22.06 14.56
N ALA A 102 -14.24 22.31 15.53
CA ALA A 102 -13.99 23.65 16.05
C ALA A 102 -13.44 24.59 14.97
N ALA A 103 -12.52 24.11 14.13
CA ALA A 103 -12.00 24.85 13.00
C ALA A 103 -13.12 25.22 12.00
N VAL A 104 -14.00 24.26 11.66
CA VAL A 104 -15.17 24.54 10.79
C VAL A 104 -16.08 25.59 11.42
N VAL A 105 -16.44 25.45 12.70
CA VAL A 105 -17.32 26.40 13.41
C VAL A 105 -16.71 27.80 13.46
N HIS A 106 -15.40 27.92 13.66
CA HIS A 106 -14.70 29.21 13.67
C HIS A 106 -14.73 29.91 12.30
N LEU A 107 -14.69 29.14 11.21
CA LEU A 107 -14.67 29.66 9.84
C LEU A 107 -16.06 30.06 9.31
N ILE A 108 -17.14 29.48 9.83
CA ILE A 108 -18.53 29.81 9.41
C ILE A 108 -18.80 31.33 9.39
N PRO A 109 -18.57 32.10 10.48
CA PRO A 109 -18.88 33.53 10.49
C PRO A 109 -17.92 34.39 9.65
N GLN A 110 -16.79 33.85 9.21
CA GLN A 110 -15.75 34.58 8.48
C GLN A 110 -15.92 34.52 6.95
N THR A 111 -16.90 33.75 6.44
CA THR A 111 -16.96 33.42 5.01
C THR A 111 -18.29 33.82 4.37
N ALA A 112 -18.23 34.49 3.22
CA ALA A 112 -19.38 34.63 2.33
C ALA A 112 -19.63 33.30 1.59
N MET A 113 -20.89 33.00 1.22
CA MET A 113 -21.27 31.68 0.68
C MET A 113 -20.47 31.24 -0.56
N LEU A 114 -20.17 32.17 -1.48
CA LEU A 114 -19.44 31.87 -2.72
C LEU A 114 -17.95 31.55 -2.45
N PRO A 115 -17.18 32.41 -1.73
CA PRO A 115 -15.85 32.05 -1.26
C PRO A 115 -15.82 30.78 -0.40
N ALA A 116 -16.81 30.58 0.49
CA ALA A 116 -16.89 29.39 1.33
C ALA A 116 -16.98 28.11 0.48
N THR A 117 -17.80 28.11 -0.57
CA THR A 117 -17.98 26.96 -1.46
C THR A 117 -16.68 26.63 -2.20
N ILE A 118 -16.00 27.65 -2.73
CA ILE A 118 -14.71 27.46 -3.43
C ILE A 118 -13.64 26.97 -2.45
N SER A 119 -13.58 27.54 -1.25
CA SER A 119 -12.64 27.14 -0.21
C SER A 119 -12.86 25.70 0.24
N VAL A 120 -14.11 25.29 0.49
CA VAL A 120 -14.44 23.90 0.86
C VAL A 120 -14.10 22.94 -0.28
N ALA A 121 -14.43 23.27 -1.52
CA ALA A 121 -14.08 22.43 -2.67
C ALA A 121 -12.57 22.29 -2.85
N SER A 122 -11.83 23.40 -2.74
CA SER A 122 -10.36 23.41 -2.83
C SER A 122 -9.73 22.63 -1.69
N ALA A 123 -10.23 22.80 -0.46
CA ALA A 123 -9.77 22.07 0.71
C ALA A 123 -10.02 20.56 0.59
N TYR A 124 -11.19 20.16 0.06
CA TYR A 124 -11.50 18.76 -0.19
C TYR A 124 -10.54 18.13 -1.21
N ILE A 125 -10.30 18.81 -2.34
CA ILE A 125 -9.35 18.35 -3.37
C ILE A 125 -7.93 18.28 -2.81
N ALA A 126 -7.51 19.30 -2.08
CA ALA A 126 -6.19 19.34 -1.45
C ALA A 126 -6.03 18.22 -0.41
N ALA A 127 -7.06 17.94 0.39
CA ALA A 127 -7.04 16.87 1.39
C ALA A 127 -6.98 15.47 0.73
N ASP A 128 -7.76 15.23 -0.32
CA ASP A 128 -7.72 13.98 -1.09
C ASP A 128 -6.32 13.76 -1.69
N PHE A 129 -5.78 14.78 -2.37
CA PHE A 129 -4.43 14.71 -2.95
C PHE A 129 -3.34 14.51 -1.88
N ALA A 130 -3.35 15.31 -0.82
CA ALA A 130 -2.35 15.24 0.25
C ALA A 130 -2.40 13.89 0.99
N SER A 131 -3.60 13.38 1.27
CA SER A 131 -3.77 12.06 1.89
C SER A 131 -3.29 10.93 0.98
N GLY A 132 -3.54 11.03 -0.34
CA GLY A 132 -3.02 10.08 -1.32
C GLY A 132 -1.49 10.08 -1.41
N VAL A 133 -0.86 11.26 -1.47
CA VAL A 133 0.61 11.40 -1.45
C VAL A 133 1.19 10.84 -0.15
N TYR A 134 0.59 11.17 0.99
CA TYR A 134 1.01 10.66 2.29
C TYR A 134 0.91 9.14 2.35
N HIS A 135 -0.22 8.56 1.95
CA HIS A 135 -0.46 7.11 1.91
C HIS A 135 0.58 6.41 1.03
N TRP A 136 0.77 6.89 -0.21
CA TRP A 136 1.81 6.36 -1.09
C TRP A 136 3.20 6.43 -0.46
N ALA A 137 3.54 7.55 0.18
CA ALA A 137 4.86 7.72 0.78
C ALA A 137 5.12 6.73 1.92
N VAL A 138 4.18 6.59 2.87
CA VAL A 138 4.37 5.70 4.04
C VAL A 138 4.34 4.22 3.68
N ASP A 139 3.68 3.86 2.57
CA ASP A 139 3.66 2.47 2.08
C ASP A 139 4.94 2.06 1.35
N ASN A 140 5.64 3.02 0.73
CA ASN A 140 6.74 2.72 -0.19
C ASN A 140 8.12 3.08 0.35
N TYR A 141 8.21 3.97 1.35
CA TYR A 141 9.49 4.48 1.84
C TYR A 141 9.64 4.33 3.35
N GLY A 142 10.90 4.20 3.77
CA GLY A 142 11.29 4.11 5.16
C GLY A 142 10.97 2.76 5.80
N SER A 143 11.02 2.76 7.11
CA SER A 143 10.84 1.61 8.00
C SER A 143 10.50 2.10 9.41
N ARG A 144 10.37 1.17 10.37
CA ARG A 144 10.12 1.52 11.78
C ARG A 144 11.19 2.46 12.37
N GLU A 145 12.40 2.40 11.86
CA GLU A 145 13.55 3.20 12.30
C GLU A 145 13.53 4.63 11.75
N THR A 146 12.57 4.97 10.88
CA THR A 146 12.47 6.32 10.29
C THR A 146 12.16 7.36 11.37
N PRO A 147 12.96 8.44 11.50
CA PRO A 147 12.69 9.47 12.49
C PRO A 147 11.31 10.09 12.30
N VAL A 148 10.61 10.37 13.40
CA VAL A 148 9.27 11.00 13.45
C VAL A 148 8.13 10.15 12.88
N PHE A 149 8.31 9.47 11.75
CA PHE A 149 7.26 8.75 11.03
C PHE A 149 7.36 7.22 11.10
N GLY A 150 8.39 6.66 11.75
CA GLY A 150 8.65 5.22 11.74
C GLY A 150 7.50 4.36 12.24
N GLU A 151 6.84 4.77 13.33
CA GLU A 151 5.65 4.07 13.85
C GLU A 151 4.46 4.12 12.86
N HIS A 152 4.32 5.20 12.08
CA HIS A 152 3.26 5.33 11.08
C HIS A 152 3.57 4.44 9.88
N ILE A 153 4.81 4.49 9.38
CA ILE A 153 5.29 3.65 8.29
C ILE A 153 5.11 2.17 8.64
N ALA A 154 5.54 1.76 9.84
CA ALA A 154 5.37 0.38 10.30
C ALA A 154 3.88 -0.01 10.42
N ALA A 155 3.02 0.88 10.91
CA ALA A 155 1.57 0.62 11.01
C ALA A 155 0.90 0.46 9.64
N PHE A 156 1.26 1.30 8.66
CA PHE A 156 0.75 1.24 7.30
C PHE A 156 1.33 0.02 6.55
N GLN A 157 2.63 -0.20 6.56
CA GLN A 157 3.19 -1.39 5.92
C GLN A 157 2.72 -2.71 6.56
N GLY A 158 2.56 -2.74 7.89
CA GLY A 158 2.14 -3.93 8.63
C GLY A 158 0.72 -4.42 8.27
N HIS A 159 -0.20 -3.52 7.89
CA HIS A 159 -1.54 -3.96 7.48
C HIS A 159 -1.55 -4.58 6.08
N HIS A 160 -0.60 -4.26 5.20
CA HIS A 160 -0.46 -4.96 3.91
C HIS A 160 0.03 -6.40 4.11
N ALA A 161 0.91 -6.62 5.10
CA ALA A 161 1.35 -7.96 5.47
C ALA A 161 0.23 -8.80 6.13
N SER A 162 -0.76 -8.16 6.76
CA SER A 162 -1.91 -8.85 7.36
C SER A 162 -3.19 -8.01 7.27
N PRO A 163 -3.85 -8.00 6.11
CA PRO A 163 -4.98 -7.11 5.83
C PRO A 163 -6.20 -7.42 6.70
N TRP A 164 -6.36 -8.67 7.11
CA TRP A 164 -7.42 -9.11 8.03
C TRP A 164 -7.33 -8.50 9.44
N THR A 165 -6.21 -7.88 9.81
CA THR A 165 -6.11 -7.17 11.09
C THR A 165 -7.06 -5.97 11.16
N ILE A 166 -7.37 -5.32 10.04
CA ILE A 166 -8.27 -4.14 10.05
C ILE A 166 -9.69 -4.52 10.49
N VAL A 167 -10.22 -5.66 10.05
CA VAL A 167 -11.57 -6.12 10.43
C VAL A 167 -11.60 -6.78 11.82
N SER A 168 -10.43 -7.09 12.38
CA SER A 168 -10.29 -7.72 13.69
C SER A 168 -10.00 -6.71 14.80
N ARG A 169 -9.70 -5.45 14.43
CA ARG A 169 -9.38 -4.37 15.36
C ARG A 169 -10.62 -3.57 15.76
N GLY A 170 -10.60 -3.04 16.98
CA GLY A 170 -11.56 -2.04 17.42
C GLY A 170 -11.55 -0.79 16.54
N PHE A 171 -12.70 -0.12 16.46
CA PHE A 171 -12.89 1.03 15.58
C PHE A 171 -11.91 2.16 15.91
N PHE A 172 -11.79 2.53 17.19
CA PHE A 172 -10.90 3.61 17.61
C PHE A 172 -9.42 3.24 17.41
N ASN A 173 -9.05 1.98 17.64
CA ASN A 173 -7.70 1.49 17.38
C ASN A 173 -7.31 1.57 15.90
N ASN A 174 -8.25 1.32 14.98
CA ASN A 174 -8.00 1.49 13.55
C ASN A 174 -7.87 2.97 13.17
N VAL A 175 -8.85 3.77 13.55
CA VAL A 175 -8.96 5.17 13.12
C VAL A 175 -7.87 6.05 13.75
N SER A 176 -7.48 5.78 15.00
CA SER A 176 -6.45 6.57 15.71
C SER A 176 -5.09 6.58 15.01
N LYS A 177 -4.76 5.54 14.23
CA LYS A 177 -3.51 5.49 13.43
C LYS A 177 -3.44 6.61 12.39
N ALA A 178 -4.59 7.02 11.83
CA ALA A 178 -4.69 8.14 10.92
C ALA A 178 -4.89 9.50 11.63
N CYS A 179 -5.57 9.52 12.78
CA CYS A 179 -5.80 10.77 13.53
C CYS A 179 -4.55 11.37 14.16
N LYS A 180 -3.60 10.54 14.61
CA LYS A 180 -2.34 10.99 15.23
C LYS A 180 -1.51 11.94 14.33
N PRO A 181 -1.20 11.60 13.06
CA PRO A 181 -0.50 12.53 12.17
C PRO A 181 -1.33 13.76 11.76
N ALA A 182 -2.66 13.67 11.80
CA ALA A 182 -3.55 14.76 11.38
C ALA A 182 -3.66 15.87 12.43
N LEU A 183 -3.57 15.53 13.72
CA LEU A 183 -3.79 16.49 14.82
C LEU A 183 -2.85 17.69 14.86
N PRO A 184 -1.53 17.58 14.64
CA PRO A 184 -0.64 18.74 14.60
C PRO A 184 -0.97 19.75 13.50
N GLN A 185 -1.87 19.39 12.57
CA GLN A 185 -2.25 20.21 11.42
C GLN A 185 -3.64 20.86 11.60
N LEU A 186 -4.36 20.55 12.70
CA LEU A 186 -5.70 21.03 13.03
C LEU A 186 -5.67 21.96 14.26
#